data_AF-A0A849QDM1-F1
#
_entry.id   AF-A0A849QDM1-F1
#
_cell.length_a   1.000
_cell.length_b   1.000
_cell.length_c   1.000
_cell.angle_alpha   90.00
_cell.angle_beta   90.00
_cell.angle_gamma   90.00
#
_symmetry.space_group_name_H-M   'P 1'
#
loop_
_entity.id
_entity.type
_entity.pdbx_description
1 polymer ?
#
loop_
_entity_poly.entity_id
_entity_poly.type
_entity_poly.pdbx_seq_one_letter_code
_entity_poly.pdbx_strand_id
1 'polypeptide(L)'
;MAKKGRKGSTSRSKSGEWTMMEKGLVVLVVALAITATYAFMTNDEIVEVGTIETYAGKTDLRAGDAANSTYSFVRHLKEDYQVHIRYDVPYEGMVIQPIVHFKIWNETTGKTLIKETIVSTYDKNIRLDAEDAGTYEFIWWVDGPSGASRVEYDVLIQPTEKLFEKRT
;
A
#
# COMPACT_ATOMS: atom_id res chain seq x y z
N MET A 1 13.21 -30.91 58.67
CA MET A 1 14.15 -30.17 57.80
C MET A 1 13.43 -28.93 57.26
N ALA A 2 14.03 -27.75 57.39
CA ALA A 2 13.46 -26.47 56.96
C ALA A 2 14.41 -25.76 55.99
N LYS A 3 13.87 -25.26 54.86
CA LYS A 3 14.34 -24.11 54.06
C LYS A 3 13.09 -23.52 53.37
N LYS A 4 12.54 -22.37 53.77
CA LYS A 4 12.79 -21.00 53.22
C LYS A 4 13.14 -21.05 51.72
N GLY A 5 12.43 -20.50 50.74
CA GLY A 5 11.47 -19.38 50.67
C GLY A 5 12.01 -18.34 49.69
N ARG A 6 11.31 -18.01 48.58
CA ARG A 6 11.41 -16.68 47.92
C ARG A 6 10.29 -16.39 46.89
N LYS A 7 9.53 -15.34 47.22
CA LYS A 7 9.01 -14.22 46.40
C LYS A 7 8.58 -14.47 44.94
N GLY A 8 7.26 -14.43 44.77
CA GLY A 8 6.50 -13.40 44.05
C GLY A 8 7.16 -12.65 42.87
N SER A 9 6.52 -12.78 41.71
CA SER A 9 6.47 -11.76 40.66
C SER A 9 5.16 -11.92 39.90
N THR A 10 4.12 -11.20 40.34
CA THR A 10 2.93 -10.93 39.53
C THR A 10 3.28 -9.82 38.56
N SER A 11 3.57 -10.19 37.31
CA SER A 11 3.68 -9.25 36.20
C SER A 11 2.29 -8.75 35.85
N ARG A 12 2.07 -7.47 36.16
CA ARG A 12 0.88 -6.69 35.85
C ARG A 12 1.16 -5.97 34.53
N SER A 13 0.51 -6.37 33.44
CA SER A 13 0.51 -5.59 32.19
C SER A 13 -0.91 -5.12 31.92
N LYS A 14 -1.08 -3.81 31.95
CA LYS A 14 -2.32 -3.05 31.78
C LYS A 14 -2.97 -3.38 30.43
N SER A 15 -4.27 -3.65 30.49
CA SER A 15 -5.21 -3.42 29.40
C SER A 15 -5.21 -1.93 29.04
N GLY A 16 -4.68 -1.58 27.87
CA GLY A 16 -4.90 -0.28 27.26
C GLY A 16 -6.17 -0.35 26.44
N GLU A 17 -7.27 0.15 27.02
CA GLU A 17 -8.41 0.64 26.24
C GLU A 17 -7.89 1.73 25.28
N TRP A 18 -8.19 1.59 23.98
CA TRP A 18 -8.14 2.71 23.05
C TRP A 18 -9.57 3.05 22.66
N THR A 19 -10.09 4.08 23.31
CA THR A 19 -11.31 4.78 22.90
C THR A 19 -11.09 5.48 21.56
N MET A 20 -12.15 5.47 20.76
CA MET A 20 -12.28 6.02 19.40
C MET A 20 -11.60 7.38 19.20
N MET A 21 -10.97 7.55 18.03
CA MET A 21 -10.85 8.86 17.38
C MET A 21 -11.52 8.80 16.01
N GLU A 22 -12.48 9.69 15.83
CA GLU A 22 -13.08 10.01 14.54
C GLU A 22 -11.98 10.33 13.52
N LYS A 23 -12.04 9.73 12.33
CA LYS A 23 -11.17 10.09 11.22
C LYS A 23 -11.65 11.42 10.63
N GLY A 24 -11.17 12.52 11.19
CA GLY A 24 -11.24 13.84 10.57
C GLY A 24 -10.33 13.89 9.34
N LEU A 25 -10.88 14.33 8.22
CA LEU A 25 -10.15 14.65 6.99
C LEU A 25 -9.18 15.80 7.29
N VAL A 26 -7.87 15.55 7.21
CA VAL A 26 -6.86 16.62 7.22
C VAL A 26 -6.63 17.05 5.77
N VAL A 27 -7.31 18.11 5.33
CA VAL A 27 -6.93 18.84 4.12
C VAL A 27 -5.93 19.90 4.53
N LEU A 28 -4.65 19.68 4.26
CA LEU A 28 -3.63 20.71 4.41
C LEU A 28 -3.67 21.59 3.15
N VAL A 29 -4.45 22.68 3.18
CA VAL A 29 -4.37 23.74 2.16
C VAL A 29 -3.24 24.68 2.55
N VAL A 30 -2.08 24.55 1.91
CA VAL A 30 -1.05 25.60 1.97
C VAL A 30 -1.44 26.67 0.94
N ALA A 31 -2.24 27.64 1.36
CA ALA A 31 -2.42 28.89 0.64
C ALA A 31 -1.43 29.92 1.21
N LEU A 32 -0.37 30.23 0.47
CA LEU A 32 0.44 31.40 0.75
C LEU A 32 0.13 32.48 -0.29
N ALA A 33 -0.71 33.43 0.11
CA ALA A 33 -0.83 34.71 -0.57
C ALA A 33 0.36 35.58 -0.15
N ILE A 34 1.27 35.86 -1.08
CA ILE A 34 2.22 36.97 -0.96
C ILE A 34 1.87 37.96 -2.05
N THR A 35 1.15 39.02 -1.70
CA THR A 35 1.05 40.24 -2.51
C THR A 35 2.15 41.18 -2.04
N ALA A 36 3.32 41.09 -2.65
CA ALA A 36 4.36 42.11 -2.60
C ALA A 36 4.90 42.28 -4.02
N THR A 37 4.50 43.38 -4.66
CA THR A 37 4.89 43.75 -6.01
C THR A 37 6.37 44.13 -6.03
N TYR A 38 7.24 43.14 -6.31
CA TYR A 38 8.59 43.36 -6.80
C TYR A 38 8.68 42.66 -8.15
N ALA A 39 8.67 43.47 -9.22
CA ALA A 39 8.89 43.01 -10.58
C ALA A 39 10.36 42.60 -10.74
N PHE A 40 10.65 41.34 -10.43
CA PHE A 40 11.77 40.62 -11.04
C PHE A 40 11.14 39.68 -12.08
N MET A 41 11.51 39.87 -13.34
CA MET A 41 11.21 38.89 -14.38
C MET A 41 12.03 37.63 -14.08
N THR A 42 11.50 36.73 -13.26
CA THR A 42 11.91 35.33 -13.28
C THR A 42 11.07 34.64 -14.35
N ASN A 43 11.72 33.92 -15.25
CA ASN A 43 11.07 32.84 -15.98
C ASN A 43 10.63 31.85 -14.90
N ASP A 44 9.44 32.03 -14.34
CA ASP A 44 8.84 31.10 -13.40
C ASP A 44 8.53 29.82 -14.20
N GLU A 45 9.51 28.93 -14.27
CA GLU A 45 9.29 27.54 -14.62
C GLU A 45 8.37 26.98 -13.54
N ILE A 46 7.08 26.85 -13.87
CA ILE A 46 6.11 26.18 -13.01
C ILE A 46 6.58 24.73 -12.90
N VAL A 47 7.25 24.40 -11.80
CA VAL A 47 7.71 23.03 -11.51
C VAL A 47 6.49 22.20 -11.15
N GLU A 48 6.07 21.32 -12.06
CA GLU A 48 5.04 20.31 -11.78
C GLU A 48 5.60 19.32 -10.74
N VAL A 49 5.31 19.58 -9.46
CA VAL A 49 5.58 18.63 -8.38
C VAL A 49 4.72 17.40 -8.66
N GLY A 50 5.36 16.25 -8.85
CA GLY A 50 4.66 15.00 -9.06
C GLY A 50 3.60 14.75 -7.97
N THR A 51 2.49 14.12 -8.33
CA THR A 51 1.36 13.96 -7.40
C THR A 51 1.60 12.75 -6.49
N ILE A 52 1.28 12.91 -5.20
CA ILE A 52 1.20 11.79 -4.26
C ILE A 52 -0.20 11.20 -4.34
N GLU A 53 -0.29 9.90 -4.58
CA GLU A 53 -1.56 9.18 -4.70
C GLU A 53 -1.66 8.10 -3.62
N THR A 54 -2.84 7.95 -3.02
CA THR A 54 -3.09 6.89 -2.02
C THR A 54 -4.38 6.15 -2.36
N TYR A 55 -4.30 4.83 -2.33
CA TYR A 55 -5.41 3.92 -2.63
C TYR A 55 -5.55 2.91 -1.51
N ALA A 56 -6.68 2.91 -0.83
CA ALA A 56 -7.02 1.91 0.17
C ALA A 56 -8.27 1.17 -0.28
N GLY A 57 -8.30 -0.15 -0.10
CA GLY A 57 -9.42 -0.96 -0.57
C GLY A 57 -9.51 -2.32 0.11
N LYS A 58 -10.68 -2.92 -0.06
CA LYS A 58 -10.97 -4.31 0.31
C LYS A 58 -11.65 -4.97 -0.87
N THR A 59 -11.19 -6.16 -1.25
CA THR A 59 -11.79 -6.94 -2.33
C THR A 59 -11.98 -8.38 -1.89
N ASP A 60 -13.13 -8.96 -2.26
CA ASP A 60 -13.47 -10.34 -1.97
C ASP A 60 -13.28 -11.17 -3.25
N LEU A 61 -12.31 -12.08 -3.22
CA LEU A 61 -11.97 -12.96 -4.34
C LEU A 61 -12.56 -14.36 -4.13
N ARG A 62 -13.06 -14.98 -5.20
CA ARG A 62 -13.73 -16.29 -5.15
C ARG A 62 -13.12 -17.26 -6.16
N ALA A 63 -12.64 -18.40 -5.66
CA ALA A 63 -12.16 -19.47 -6.51
C ALA A 63 -13.34 -20.18 -7.18
N GLY A 64 -13.20 -20.48 -8.47
CA GLY A 64 -14.27 -21.06 -9.30
C GLY A 64 -15.30 -20.06 -9.81
N ASP A 65 -15.20 -18.77 -9.47
CA ASP A 65 -16.04 -17.70 -10.00
C ASP A 65 -15.21 -16.82 -10.94
N ALA A 66 -15.35 -17.02 -12.25
CA ALA A 66 -14.55 -16.31 -13.25
C ALA A 66 -14.73 -14.77 -13.21
N ALA A 67 -15.85 -14.27 -12.70
CA ALA A 67 -16.10 -12.83 -12.59
C ALA A 67 -15.44 -12.21 -11.35
N ASN A 68 -15.23 -13.02 -10.29
CA ASN A 68 -14.73 -12.55 -8.99
C ASN A 68 -13.42 -13.27 -8.57
N SER A 69 -12.76 -14.00 -9.46
CA SER A 69 -11.51 -14.69 -9.16
C SER A 69 -10.29 -13.79 -9.26
N THR A 70 -10.43 -12.62 -9.90
CA THR A 70 -9.35 -11.67 -10.15
C THR A 70 -9.82 -10.25 -9.87
N TYR A 71 -8.96 -9.47 -9.24
CA TYR A 71 -9.11 -8.03 -9.07
C TYR A 71 -7.84 -7.34 -9.57
N SER A 72 -8.00 -6.34 -10.43
CA SER A 72 -6.89 -5.49 -10.84
C SER A 72 -7.25 -4.02 -10.89
N PHE A 73 -6.23 -3.18 -10.79
CA PHE A 73 -6.33 -1.77 -11.15
C PHE A 73 -5.04 -1.30 -11.81
N VAL A 74 -5.17 -0.26 -12.62
CA VAL A 74 -4.10 0.25 -13.49
C VAL A 74 -3.72 1.67 -13.11
N ARG A 75 -2.42 1.99 -13.11
CA ARG A 75 -1.89 3.36 -12.92
C ARG A 75 -0.83 3.68 -13.95
N HIS A 76 -0.80 4.94 -14.37
CA HIS A 76 0.27 5.46 -15.22
C HIS A 76 1.32 6.12 -14.34
N LEU A 77 2.52 5.55 -14.31
CA LEU A 77 3.64 6.06 -13.51
C LEU A 77 4.65 6.73 -14.44
N LYS A 78 5.21 7.85 -13.98
CA LYS A 78 6.41 8.44 -14.59
C LYS A 78 7.65 7.69 -14.05
N GLU A 79 8.78 7.84 -14.73
CA GLU A 79 10.08 7.38 -14.20
C GLU A 79 10.34 7.97 -12.82
N ASP A 80 11.13 7.25 -12.01
CA ASP A 80 11.59 7.71 -10.69
C ASP A 80 10.43 7.96 -9.69
N TYR A 81 9.29 7.30 -9.86
CA TYR A 81 8.24 7.18 -8.84
C TYR A 81 8.51 5.96 -7.95
N GLN A 82 8.06 6.02 -6.70
CA GLN A 82 8.10 4.90 -5.78
C GLN A 82 6.69 4.49 -5.38
N VAL A 83 6.46 3.18 -5.37
CA VAL A 83 5.21 2.55 -4.97
C VAL A 83 5.47 1.78 -3.67
N HIS A 84 4.72 2.12 -2.62
CA HIS A 84 4.64 1.37 -1.38
C HIS A 84 3.30 0.65 -1.35
N ILE A 85 3.31 -0.64 -1.09
CA ILE A 85 2.10 -1.46 -1.00
C ILE A 85 2.13 -2.18 0.32
N ARG A 86 1.07 -2.03 1.09
CA ARG A 86 0.72 -2.95 2.16
C ARG A 86 -0.50 -3.73 1.75
N TYR A 87 -0.50 -5.03 1.99
CA TYR A 87 -1.73 -5.81 1.90
C TYR A 87 -1.77 -6.90 2.96
N ASP A 88 -2.98 -7.25 3.36
CA ASP A 88 -3.28 -8.32 4.28
C ASP A 88 -4.33 -9.27 3.68
N VAL A 89 -4.14 -10.56 3.92
CA VAL A 89 -5.06 -11.62 3.52
C VAL A 89 -5.49 -12.36 4.78
N PRO A 90 -6.52 -11.88 5.50
CA PRO A 90 -6.89 -12.43 6.79
C PRO A 90 -7.54 -13.81 6.65
N TYR A 91 -7.22 -14.70 7.59
CA TYR A 91 -7.93 -15.96 7.79
C TYR A 91 -9.17 -15.73 8.67
N GLU A 92 -10.20 -15.07 8.14
CA GLU A 92 -11.44 -14.83 8.90
C GLU A 92 -12.59 -15.70 8.40
N GLY A 93 -12.95 -16.72 9.17
CA GLY A 93 -14.21 -17.46 9.03
C GLY A 93 -14.38 -18.30 7.75
N MET A 94 -13.33 -18.40 6.92
CA MET A 94 -13.35 -19.19 5.69
C MET A 94 -13.10 -20.67 6.00
N VAL A 95 -14.06 -21.54 5.67
CA VAL A 95 -13.90 -23.00 5.82
C VAL A 95 -12.81 -23.55 4.89
N ILE A 96 -12.64 -22.93 3.72
CA ILE A 96 -11.62 -23.26 2.72
C ILE A 96 -11.04 -21.93 2.20
N GLN A 97 -9.78 -21.65 2.54
CA GLN A 97 -9.06 -20.50 1.99
C GLN A 97 -8.38 -20.93 0.68
N PRO A 98 -8.68 -20.29 -0.47
CA PRO A 98 -7.97 -20.55 -1.72
C PRO A 98 -6.57 -19.94 -1.68
N ILE A 99 -5.71 -20.34 -2.62
CA ILE A 99 -4.38 -19.74 -2.75
C ILE A 99 -4.56 -18.37 -3.39
N VAL A 100 -4.09 -17.32 -2.72
CA VAL A 100 -4.11 -15.96 -3.26
C VAL A 100 -2.77 -15.70 -3.93
N HIS A 101 -2.79 -15.05 -5.08
CA HIS A 101 -1.60 -14.59 -5.75
C HIS A 101 -1.65 -13.08 -5.90
N PHE A 102 -0.48 -12.47 -5.94
CA PHE A 102 -0.32 -11.04 -6.19
C PHE A 102 0.76 -10.84 -7.26
N LYS A 103 0.54 -9.92 -8.21
CA LYS A 103 1.59 -9.46 -9.11
C LYS A 103 1.50 -7.96 -9.37
N ILE A 104 2.65 -7.38 -9.69
CA ILE A 104 2.76 -6.05 -10.30
C ILE A 104 3.41 -6.23 -11.67
N TRP A 105 2.75 -5.72 -12.69
CA TRP A 105 3.14 -5.84 -14.08
C TRP A 105 3.24 -4.45 -14.72
N ASN A 106 4.33 -4.17 -15.42
CA ASN A 106 4.42 -3.00 -16.28
C ASN A 106 4.01 -3.43 -17.70
N GLU A 107 2.84 -3.00 -18.13
CA GLU A 107 2.24 -3.31 -19.43
C GLU A 107 3.02 -2.70 -20.58
N THR A 108 3.56 -1.50 -20.39
CA THR A 108 4.35 -0.81 -21.40
C THR A 108 5.63 -1.57 -21.74
N THR A 109 6.30 -2.13 -20.73
CA THR A 109 7.54 -2.91 -20.93
C THR A 109 7.32 -4.41 -21.04
N GLY A 110 6.11 -4.89 -20.73
CA GLY A 110 5.79 -6.32 -20.69
C GLY A 110 6.50 -7.08 -19.56
N LYS A 111 6.98 -6.38 -18.52
CA LYS A 111 7.75 -6.98 -17.42
C LYS A 111 6.89 -7.22 -16.20
N THR A 112 7.02 -8.42 -15.62
CA THR A 112 6.55 -8.67 -14.24
C THR A 112 7.60 -8.18 -13.27
N LEU A 113 7.23 -7.27 -12.37
CA LEU A 113 8.15 -6.68 -11.40
C LEU A 113 8.13 -7.46 -10.09
N ILE A 114 6.94 -7.84 -9.64
CA ILE A 114 6.71 -8.64 -8.43
C ILE A 114 5.69 -9.71 -8.75
N LYS A 115 5.89 -10.91 -8.21
CA LYS A 115 4.90 -11.99 -8.21
C LYS A 115 5.04 -12.79 -6.92
N GLU A 116 3.94 -12.94 -6.20
CA GLU A 116 3.86 -13.60 -4.90
C GLU A 116 2.74 -14.65 -4.91
N THR A 117 2.92 -15.71 -4.12
CA THR A 117 1.94 -16.76 -3.89
C THR A 117 1.72 -16.91 -2.39
N ILE A 118 0.46 -16.82 -1.96
CA ILE A 118 0.04 -16.68 -0.56
C ILE A 118 -0.86 -17.87 -0.22
N VAL A 119 -0.43 -18.69 0.73
CA VAL A 119 -1.08 -19.97 1.06
C VAL A 119 -1.76 -19.95 2.45
N SER A 120 -1.67 -18.83 3.19
CA SER A 120 -2.30 -18.64 4.52
C SER A 120 -2.41 -17.16 4.86
N THR A 121 -2.80 -16.81 6.10
CA THR A 121 -2.72 -15.43 6.62
C THR A 121 -1.38 -14.80 6.28
N TYR A 122 -1.41 -13.60 5.71
CA TYR A 122 -0.23 -12.97 5.16
C TYR A 122 -0.39 -11.45 5.15
N ASP A 123 0.41 -10.76 5.97
CA ASP A 123 0.59 -9.29 5.94
C ASP A 123 1.96 -9.01 5.30
N LYS A 124 1.97 -8.14 4.29
CA LYS A 124 3.17 -7.80 3.54
C LYS A 124 3.26 -6.31 3.31
N ASN A 125 4.48 -5.79 3.40
CA ASN A 125 4.86 -4.47 2.94
C ASN A 125 5.90 -4.61 1.83
N ILE A 126 5.64 -3.98 0.69
CA ILE A 126 6.47 -4.02 -0.51
C ILE A 126 6.79 -2.59 -0.92
N ARG A 127 8.04 -2.36 -1.30
CA ARG A 127 8.49 -1.11 -1.93
C ARG A 127 9.03 -1.44 -3.32
N LEU A 128 8.60 -0.66 -4.30
CA LEU A 128 8.99 -0.79 -5.69
C LEU A 128 9.33 0.59 -6.23
N ASP A 129 10.52 0.76 -6.78
CA ASP A 129 10.87 1.95 -7.54
C ASP A 129 10.53 1.70 -9.03
N ALA A 130 9.79 2.62 -9.64
CA ALA A 130 9.44 2.59 -11.05
C ALA A 130 10.66 3.01 -11.89
N GLU A 131 11.37 2.01 -12.41
CA GLU A 131 12.54 2.22 -13.29
C GLU A 131 12.17 2.86 -14.63
N ASP A 132 10.98 2.53 -15.15
CA ASP A 132 10.49 2.94 -16.47
C ASP A 132 9.15 3.69 -16.31
N ALA A 133 8.93 4.75 -17.09
CA ALA A 133 7.58 5.32 -17.21
C ALA A 133 6.67 4.33 -17.94
N GLY A 134 5.40 4.22 -17.53
CA GLY A 134 4.47 3.35 -18.20
C GLY A 134 3.18 3.06 -17.45
N THR A 135 2.46 2.07 -17.96
CA THR A 135 1.20 1.57 -17.40
C THR A 135 1.49 0.38 -16.49
N TYR A 136 1.23 0.56 -15.20
CA TYR A 136 1.43 -0.44 -14.15
C TYR A 136 0.09 -1.03 -13.75
N GLU A 137 0.00 -2.35 -13.75
CA GLU A 137 -1.17 -3.10 -13.31
C GLU A 137 -0.84 -3.88 -12.04
N PHE A 138 -1.70 -3.69 -11.02
CA PHE A 138 -1.65 -4.40 -9.75
C PHE A 138 -2.75 -5.44 -9.76
N ILE A 139 -2.42 -6.72 -9.62
CA ILE A 139 -3.37 -7.82 -9.76
C ILE A 139 -3.31 -8.73 -8.55
N TRP A 140 -4.47 -9.01 -7.96
CA TRP A 140 -4.69 -10.13 -7.07
C TRP A 140 -5.61 -11.14 -7.75
N TRP A 141 -5.30 -12.42 -7.64
CA TRP A 141 -6.19 -13.47 -8.10
C TRP A 141 -6.15 -14.66 -7.16
N VAL A 142 -7.16 -15.53 -7.25
CA VAL A 142 -7.23 -16.76 -6.47
C VAL A 142 -7.23 -17.98 -7.37
N ASP A 143 -6.44 -18.97 -6.97
CA ASP A 143 -6.42 -20.30 -7.57
C ASP A 143 -6.95 -21.35 -6.58
N GLY A 144 -7.72 -22.31 -7.08
CA GLY A 144 -8.28 -23.39 -6.31
C GLY A 144 -9.63 -23.90 -6.84
N PRO A 145 -10.09 -25.07 -6.38
CA PRO A 145 -11.36 -25.63 -6.81
C PRO A 145 -12.57 -24.90 -6.21
N SER A 146 -12.40 -24.27 -5.05
CA SER A 146 -13.43 -23.50 -4.33
C SER A 146 -12.80 -22.68 -3.21
N GLY A 147 -13.57 -21.82 -2.58
CA GLY A 147 -13.15 -20.98 -1.46
C GLY A 147 -13.28 -19.50 -1.77
N ALA A 148 -13.16 -18.69 -0.74
CA ALA A 148 -13.10 -17.24 -0.89
C ALA A 148 -11.94 -16.69 -0.04
N SER A 149 -11.42 -15.54 -0.45
CA SER A 149 -10.42 -14.81 0.31
C SER A 149 -10.75 -13.33 0.26
N ARG A 150 -10.55 -12.63 1.38
CA ARG A 150 -10.52 -11.18 1.38
C ARG A 150 -9.08 -10.72 1.23
N VAL A 151 -8.88 -9.67 0.44
CA VAL A 151 -7.62 -8.94 0.38
C VAL A 151 -7.91 -7.51 0.79
N GLU A 152 -7.22 -7.04 1.82
CA GLU A 152 -7.20 -5.63 2.23
C GLU A 152 -5.87 -5.04 1.79
N TYR A 153 -5.88 -3.87 1.17
CA TYR A 153 -4.65 -3.26 0.64
C TYR A 153 -4.65 -1.74 0.81
N ASP A 154 -3.44 -1.22 0.98
CA ASP A 154 -3.09 0.19 0.98
C ASP A 154 -1.90 0.40 0.00
N VAL A 155 -2.05 1.30 -0.96
CA VAL A 155 -1.02 1.65 -1.94
C VAL A 155 -0.74 3.14 -1.86
N LEU A 156 0.53 3.49 -1.69
CA LEU A 156 1.05 4.86 -1.74
C LEU A 156 1.99 4.98 -2.93
N ILE A 157 1.72 5.94 -3.81
CA ILE A 157 2.54 6.23 -4.98
C ILE A 157 3.05 7.66 -4.81
N GLN A 158 4.37 7.86 -4.89
CA GLN A 158 4.97 9.17 -4.69
C GLN A 158 6.23 9.36 -5.54
N PRO A 159 6.57 10.61 -5.90
CA PRO A 159 7.87 10.94 -6.50
C PRO A 159 9.04 10.51 -5.60
N THR A 160 10.14 10.02 -6.18
CA THR A 160 11.40 9.83 -5.44
C THR A 160 12.22 11.12 -5.37
N GLU A 161 13.13 11.19 -4.40
CA GLU A 161 14.11 12.30 -4.29
C GLU A 161 14.98 12.47 -5.55
N LYS A 162 15.16 11.41 -6.35
CA LYS A 162 15.94 11.44 -7.60
C LYS A 162 15.31 12.28 -8.71
N LEU A 163 13.97 12.45 -8.69
CA LEU A 163 13.30 13.39 -9.60
C LEU A 163 13.77 14.83 -9.38
N PHE A 164 14.28 15.13 -8.19
CA PHE A 164 14.73 16.47 -7.82
C PHE A 164 16.23 16.69 -8.11
N GLU A 165 17.04 15.64 -8.22
CA GLU A 165 18.50 15.75 -8.42
C GLU A 165 18.93 15.98 -9.89
N LYS A 166 18.18 15.47 -10.87
CA LYS A 166 18.54 15.59 -12.30
C LYS A 166 18.43 17.01 -12.88
N ARG A 167 18.06 18.02 -12.08
CA ARG A 167 17.70 19.37 -12.55
C ARG A 167 18.49 20.52 -11.92
N THR A 168 19.55 20.24 -11.15
CA THR A 168 20.60 21.20 -10.76
C THR A 168 21.78 21.17 -11.72
#